data_AF-A0A7W1U656-F1
#
_entry.id   AF-A0A7W1U656-F1
#
_cell.length_a   1.000
_cell.length_b   1.000
_cell.length_c   1.000
_cell.angle_alpha   90.00
_cell.angle_beta   90.00
_cell.angle_gamma   90.00
#
_symmetry.space_group_name_H-M   'P 1'
#
loop_
_entity.id
_entity.type
_entity.pdbx_description
1 polymer ?
#
loop_
_entity_poly.entity_id
_entity_poly.type
_entity_poly.pdbx_seq_one_letter_code
_entity_poly.pdbx_strand_id
1 'polypeptide(L)'
;MNYRDLIQLYFERGNAMQNFWNLYVVILGGVLAFSSLRKHPAPITTALVCLLFALFAYENLGALHDVTAQRLAVLQAVKDFHPADTAGAVAQTQALLEPTLTPATYGEVRTTHLVSDVLGIAALIAMEFRRRKVIVMPDATR
;
A
#
# COMPACT_ATOMS: atom_id res chain seq x y z
N MET A 1 -8.59 -10.48 26.91
CA MET A 1 -7.79 -9.28 26.60
C MET A 1 -8.32 -8.13 27.43
N ASN A 2 -7.44 -7.33 28.01
CA ASN A 2 -7.82 -6.06 28.63
C ASN A 2 -7.86 -4.95 27.56
N TYR A 3 -8.32 -3.75 27.93
CA TYR A 3 -8.38 -2.60 27.02
C TYR A 3 -7.01 -2.23 26.42
N ARG A 4 -5.95 -2.28 27.22
CA ARG A 4 -4.58 -1.98 26.77
C ARG A 4 -4.13 -2.96 25.68
N ASP A 5 -4.43 -4.26 25.82
CA ASP A 5 -4.08 -5.28 24.82
C ASP A 5 -4.79 -5.01 23.48
N LEU A 6 -6.05 -4.58 23.52
CA LEU A 6 -6.82 -4.23 22.31
C LEU A 6 -6.25 -3.00 21.61
N ILE A 7 -5.91 -1.96 22.36
CA ILE A 7 -5.27 -0.76 21.81
C ILE A 7 -3.90 -1.09 21.22
N GLN A 8 -3.10 -1.90 21.91
CA GLN A 8 -1.80 -2.33 21.39
C GLN A 8 -1.98 -3.11 20.09
N LEU A 9 -2.88 -4.09 20.05
CA LEU A 9 -3.16 -4.88 18.85
C LEU A 9 -3.64 -4.00 17.69
N TYR A 10 -4.47 -2.99 17.96
CA TYR A 10 -4.91 -2.02 16.95
C TYR A 10 -3.72 -1.31 16.27
N PHE A 11 -2.76 -0.83 17.05
CA PHE A 11 -1.55 -0.19 16.53
C PHE A 11 -0.61 -1.19 15.84
N GLU A 12 -0.51 -2.43 16.34
CA GLU A 12 0.26 -3.48 15.66
C GLU A 12 -0.29 -3.79 14.26
N ARG A 13 -1.62 -3.82 14.08
CA ARG A 13 -2.23 -3.96 12.75
C ARG A 13 -1.94 -2.73 11.87
N GLY A 14 -1.91 -1.54 12.46
CA GLY A 14 -1.49 -0.31 11.79
C GLY A 14 -0.04 -0.37 11.30
N ASN A 15 0.89 -0.85 12.13
CA ASN A 15 2.29 -1.02 11.76
C ASN A 15 2.46 -2.09 10.65
N ALA A 16 1.71 -3.20 10.73
CA ALA A 16 1.71 -4.21 9.68
C ALA A 16 1.25 -3.62 8.33
N MET A 17 0.16 -2.83 8.33
CA MET A 17 -0.30 -2.10 7.15
C MET A 17 0.78 -1.15 6.61
N GLN A 18 1.46 -0.38 7.48
CA GLN A 18 2.54 0.50 7.05
C GLN A 18 3.71 -0.26 6.42
N ASN A 19 4.06 -1.44 6.93
CA ASN A 19 5.12 -2.27 6.37
C ASN A 19 4.78 -2.76 4.96
N PHE A 20 3.53 -3.16 4.70
CA PHE A 20 3.09 -3.53 3.36
C PHE A 20 3.13 -2.35 2.39
N TRP A 21 2.76 -1.15 2.84
CA TRP A 21 2.91 0.08 2.05
C TRP A 21 4.37 0.44 1.76
N ASN A 22 5.25 0.33 2.76
CA ASN A 22 6.67 0.59 2.58
C ASN A 22 7.27 -0.36 1.53
N LEU A 23 6.97 -1.67 1.65
CA LEU A 23 7.40 -2.66 0.67
C LEU A 23 6.87 -2.33 -0.73
N TYR A 24 5.59 -1.98 -0.84
CA TYR A 24 4.97 -1.60 -2.11
C TYR A 24 5.69 -0.41 -2.78
N VAL A 25 5.93 0.67 -2.03
CA VAL A 25 6.61 1.86 -2.54
C VAL A 25 8.05 1.54 -2.97
N VAL A 26 8.77 0.73 -2.20
CA VAL A 26 10.15 0.31 -2.54
C VAL A 26 10.17 -0.50 -3.82
N ILE A 27 9.25 -1.47 -3.99
CA ILE A 27 9.19 -2.29 -5.20
C ILE A 27 8.79 -1.46 -6.42
N LEU A 28 7.75 -0.64 -6.31
CA LEU A 28 7.34 0.26 -7.40
C LEU A 28 8.47 1.22 -7.79
N GLY A 29 9.10 1.88 -6.81
CA GLY A 29 10.23 2.77 -7.02
C GLY A 29 11.43 2.06 -7.66
N GLY A 30 11.77 0.86 -7.18
CA GLY A 30 12.85 0.04 -7.72
C GLY A 30 12.61 -0.39 -9.17
N VAL A 31 11.38 -0.80 -9.50
CA VAL A 31 10.99 -1.16 -10.87
C VAL A 31 11.06 0.04 -11.81
N LEU A 32 10.58 1.21 -11.39
CA LEU A 32 10.67 2.45 -12.16
C LEU A 32 12.12 2.90 -12.35
N ALA A 33 12.92 2.89 -11.29
CA ALA A 33 14.33 3.24 -11.33
C ALA A 33 15.11 2.31 -12.27
N PHE A 34 14.94 0.99 -12.13
CA PHE A 34 15.57 0.00 -13.00
C PHE A 34 15.17 0.20 -14.47
N SER A 35 13.88 0.45 -14.75
CA SER A 35 13.41 0.75 -16.11
C SER A 35 14.03 2.05 -16.65
N SER A 36 14.24 3.06 -15.80
CA SER A 36 14.81 4.35 -16.21
C SER A 36 16.27 4.26 -16.66
N LEU A 37 17.04 3.31 -16.11
CA LEU A 37 18.46 3.11 -16.44
C LEU A 37 18.67 2.39 -17.78
N ARG A 38 17.62 1.80 -18.36
CA ARG A 38 17.71 1.06 -19.61
C ARG A 38 17.89 2.01 -20.81
N LYS A 39 18.93 1.76 -21.62
CA LYS A 39 19.26 2.56 -22.83
C LYS A 39 18.51 2.12 -24.09
N HIS A 40 18.34 0.80 -24.28
CA HIS A 40 17.69 0.25 -25.47
C HIS A 40 16.24 -0.17 -25.20
N PRO A 41 15.33 -0.09 -26.19
CA PRO A 41 14.00 -0.68 -26.15
C PRO A 41 14.08 -2.18 -25.86
N ALA A 42 13.20 -2.66 -24.99
CA ALA A 42 13.06 -4.09 -24.71
C ALA A 42 11.59 -4.39 -24.41
N PRO A 43 10.75 -4.57 -25.46
CA PRO A 43 9.30 -4.74 -25.33
C PRO A 43 8.93 -5.88 -24.39
N ILE A 44 9.58 -7.03 -24.61
CA ILE A 44 9.31 -8.29 -23.91
C ILE A 44 9.70 -8.14 -22.45
N THR A 45 10.90 -7.60 -22.17
CA THR A 45 11.34 -7.33 -20.80
C THR A 45 10.41 -6.36 -20.09
N THR A 46 9.93 -5.31 -20.76
CA THR A 46 8.95 -4.37 -20.17
C THR A 46 7.64 -5.09 -19.85
N ALA A 47 7.11 -5.91 -20.76
CA ALA A 47 5.90 -6.69 -20.52
C ALA A 47 6.06 -7.67 -19.34
N LEU A 48 7.19 -8.37 -19.26
CA LEU A 48 7.52 -9.26 -18.15
C LEU A 48 7.60 -8.51 -16.82
N VAL A 49 8.25 -7.35 -16.79
CA VAL A 49 8.34 -6.50 -15.59
C VAL A 49 6.96 -6.02 -15.16
N CYS A 50 6.09 -5.59 -16.10
CA CYS A 50 4.71 -5.20 -15.79
C CYS A 50 3.92 -6.38 -15.21
N LEU A 51 4.06 -7.58 -15.78
CA LEU A 51 3.38 -8.78 -15.29
C LEU A 51 3.86 -9.15 -13.88
N LEU A 52 5.17 -9.18 -13.65
CA LEU A 52 5.75 -9.49 -12.34
C LEU A 52 5.34 -8.44 -11.29
N PHE A 53 5.33 -7.16 -11.65
CA PHE A 53 4.83 -6.11 -10.78
C PHE A 53 3.34 -6.28 -10.48
N ALA A 54 2.51 -6.60 -11.48
CA ALA A 54 1.07 -6.83 -11.27
C ALA A 54 0.79 -8.03 -10.34
N LEU A 55 1.54 -9.12 -10.47
CA LEU A 55 1.45 -10.27 -9.57
C LEU A 55 1.84 -9.91 -8.13
N PHE A 56 2.96 -9.19 -7.97
CA PHE A 56 3.35 -8.66 -6.65
C PHE A 56 2.29 -7.73 -6.06
N ALA A 57 1.77 -6.81 -6.86
CA ALA A 57 0.77 -5.83 -6.45
C ALA A 57 -0.53 -6.53 -6.02
N TYR A 58 -0.96 -7.55 -6.74
CA TYR A 58 -2.13 -8.36 -6.39
C TYR A 58 -1.99 -9.02 -5.01
N GLU A 59 -0.88 -9.72 -4.75
CA GLU A 59 -0.63 -10.35 -3.45
C GLU A 59 -0.49 -9.32 -2.32
N ASN A 60 0.18 -8.20 -2.59
CA ASN A 60 0.33 -7.10 -1.63
C ASN A 60 -1.03 -6.48 -1.27
N LEU A 61 -1.94 -6.32 -2.25
CA LEU A 61 -3.30 -5.83 -2.01
C LEU A 61 -4.12 -6.82 -1.17
N GLY A 62 -3.93 -8.13 -1.37
CA GLY A 62 -4.52 -9.17 -0.53
C GLY A 62 -4.07 -9.06 0.93
N ALA A 63 -2.76 -8.91 1.15
CA ALA A 63 -2.23 -8.71 2.50
C ALA A 63 -2.75 -7.42 3.15
N LEU A 64 -2.86 -6.33 2.39
CA LEU A 64 -3.44 -5.06 2.83
C LEU A 64 -4.92 -5.21 3.19
N HIS A 65 -5.69 -5.98 2.41
CA HIS A 65 -7.08 -6.32 2.73
C HIS A 65 -7.18 -6.97 4.10
N ASP A 66 -6.39 -8.01 4.34
CA ASP A 66 -6.47 -8.81 5.57
C ASP A 66 -6.11 -7.98 6.81
N VAL A 67 -5.03 -7.20 6.76
CA VAL A 67 -4.67 -6.34 7.90
C VAL A 67 -5.66 -5.19 8.10
N THR A 68 -6.31 -4.70 7.04
CA THR A 68 -7.40 -3.72 7.16
C THR A 68 -8.59 -4.33 7.89
N ALA A 69 -9.02 -5.53 7.47
CA ALA A 69 -10.12 -6.25 8.10
C ALA A 69 -9.83 -6.55 9.58
N GLN A 70 -8.61 -7.04 9.88
CA GLN A 70 -8.16 -7.26 11.26
C GLN A 70 -8.20 -5.97 12.08
N ARG A 71 -7.68 -4.86 11.55
CA ARG A 71 -7.64 -3.58 12.27
C ARG A 71 -9.06 -3.05 12.57
N LEU A 72 -9.98 -3.17 11.63
CA LEU A 72 -11.38 -2.78 11.80
C LEU A 72 -12.09 -3.67 12.82
N ALA A 73 -11.86 -4.98 12.80
CA ALA A 73 -12.40 -5.91 13.80
C ALA A 73 -11.89 -5.59 15.22
N VAL A 74 -10.60 -5.27 15.36
CA VAL A 74 -10.03 -4.86 16.64
C VAL A 74 -10.59 -3.51 17.09
N LEU A 75 -10.78 -2.55 16.18
CA LEU A 75 -11.43 -1.28 16.53
C LEU A 75 -12.85 -1.49 17.03
N GLN A 76 -13.61 -2.40 16.42
CA GLN A 76 -14.94 -2.74 16.91
C GLN A 76 -14.87 -3.34 18.32
N ALA A 77 -13.93 -4.26 18.58
CA ALA A 77 -13.71 -4.82 19.91
C ALA A 77 -13.27 -3.77 20.95
N VAL A 78 -12.53 -2.72 20.55
CA VAL A 78 -12.20 -1.57 21.42
C VAL A 78 -13.46 -0.82 21.82
N LYS A 79 -14.37 -0.55 20.87
CA LYS A 79 -15.63 0.16 21.12
C LYS A 79 -16.61 -0.63 21.97
N ASP A 80 -16.63 -1.95 21.79
CA ASP A 80 -17.50 -2.85 22.55
C ASP A 80 -16.93 -3.17 23.95
N PHE A 81 -15.72 -2.69 24.27
CA PHE A 81 -15.10 -2.91 25.56
C PHE A 81 -15.79 -2.08 26.64
N HIS A 82 -16.48 -2.75 27.55
CA HIS A 82 -17.12 -2.13 28.71
C HIS A 82 -16.25 -2.35 29.95
N PRO A 83 -15.61 -1.31 30.50
CA PRO A 83 -14.94 -1.42 31.79
C PRO A 83 -15.94 -1.80 32.89
N ALA A 84 -15.53 -2.66 33.83
CA ALA A 84 -16.30 -2.89 35.05
C ALA A 84 -16.49 -1.56 35.83
N ASP A 85 -17.56 -1.45 36.62
CA ASP A 85 -18.04 -0.22 37.28
C ASP A 85 -17.00 0.58 38.11
N THR A 86 -15.82 0.01 38.38
CA THR A 86 -14.70 0.63 39.12
C THR A 86 -13.53 1.12 38.26
N ALA A 87 -13.57 0.98 36.94
CA ALA A 87 -12.44 1.30 36.04
C ALA A 87 -12.50 2.71 35.42
N GLY A 88 -12.64 3.75 36.26
CA GLY A 88 -12.73 5.16 35.83
C GLY A 88 -11.56 5.64 34.94
N ALA A 89 -10.35 5.11 35.14
CA ALA A 89 -9.19 5.43 34.30
C ALA A 89 -9.30 4.87 32.86
N VAL A 90 -9.93 3.70 32.69
CA VAL A 90 -10.16 3.12 31.36
C VAL A 90 -11.21 3.94 30.61
N ALA A 91 -12.30 4.29 31.28
CA ALA A 91 -13.35 5.14 30.69
C ALA A 91 -12.81 6.52 30.24
N GLN A 92 -11.95 7.15 31.05
CA GLN A 92 -11.29 8.39 30.67
C GLN A 92 -10.39 8.20 29.43
N THR A 93 -9.63 7.10 29.39
CA THR A 93 -8.75 6.78 28.27
C THR A 93 -9.53 6.50 26.99
N GLN A 94 -10.66 5.80 27.08
CA GLN A 94 -11.59 5.55 25.97
C GLN A 94 -12.11 6.85 25.38
N ALA A 95 -12.63 7.74 26.23
CA ALA A 95 -13.17 9.04 25.81
C ALA A 95 -12.14 9.90 25.06
N LEU A 96 -10.85 9.78 25.39
CA LEU A 96 -9.78 10.50 24.73
C LEU A 96 -9.30 9.82 23.44
N LEU A 97 -9.15 8.49 23.43
CA LEU A 97 -8.54 7.77 22.32
C LEU A 97 -9.51 7.43 21.21
N GLU A 98 -10.70 6.89 21.52
CA GLU A 98 -11.62 6.33 20.52
C GLU A 98 -11.97 7.29 19.37
N PRO A 99 -12.22 8.61 19.61
CA PRO A 99 -12.49 9.55 18.53
C PRO A 99 -11.34 9.72 17.53
N THR A 100 -10.10 9.40 17.95
CA THR A 100 -8.88 9.51 17.12
C THR A 100 -8.59 8.24 16.33
N LEU A 101 -9.28 7.13 16.63
CA LEU A 101 -9.08 5.85 15.97
C LEU A 101 -9.87 5.79 14.66
N THR A 102 -9.38 6.51 13.65
CA THR A 102 -9.98 6.62 12.31
C THR A 102 -9.11 5.89 11.27
N PRO A 103 -9.08 4.55 11.26
CA PRO A 103 -8.30 3.81 10.27
C PRO A 103 -8.93 3.97 8.87
N ALA A 104 -8.08 3.92 7.84
CA ALA A 104 -8.57 3.85 6.46
C ALA A 104 -9.44 2.60 6.26
N THR A 105 -10.51 2.78 5.49
CA THR A 105 -11.35 1.69 5.01
C THR A 105 -10.62 0.89 3.93
N TYR A 106 -11.07 -0.35 3.70
CA TYR A 106 -10.52 -1.15 2.61
C TYR A 106 -10.75 -0.48 1.24
N GLY A 107 -11.86 0.24 1.07
CA GLY A 107 -12.14 0.99 -0.17
C GLY A 107 -11.07 2.04 -0.47
N GLU A 108 -10.66 2.81 0.54
CA GLU A 108 -9.61 3.83 0.41
C GLU A 108 -8.23 3.20 0.13
N VAL A 109 -7.89 2.13 0.86
CA VAL A 109 -6.64 1.37 0.68
C VAL A 109 -6.57 0.81 -0.74
N ARG A 110 -7.63 0.11 -1.19
CA ARG A 110 -7.74 -0.47 -2.53
C ARG A 110 -7.68 0.59 -3.62
N THR A 111 -8.38 1.70 -3.46
CA THR A 111 -8.40 2.77 -4.47
C THR A 111 -7.01 3.36 -4.66
N THR A 112 -6.33 3.69 -3.56
CA THR A 112 -4.97 4.25 -3.60
C THR A 112 -3.99 3.27 -4.25
N HIS A 113 -4.11 2.00 -3.91
CA HIS A 113 -3.26 0.92 -4.42
C HIS A 113 -3.45 0.72 -5.93
N LEU A 114 -4.68 0.54 -6.40
CA LEU A 114 -4.98 0.34 -7.82
C LEU A 114 -4.63 1.56 -8.68
N VAL A 115 -4.86 2.78 -8.19
CA VAL A 115 -4.45 4.00 -8.89
C VAL A 115 -2.93 4.02 -9.06
N SER A 116 -2.20 3.68 -8.01
CA SER A 116 -0.73 3.61 -8.04
C SER A 116 -0.23 2.53 -9.00
N ASP A 117 -0.89 1.38 -9.06
CA ASP A 117 -0.56 0.29 -9.99
C ASP A 117 -0.71 0.72 -11.45
N VAL A 118 -1.85 1.34 -11.77
CA VAL A 118 -2.15 1.83 -13.12
C VAL A 118 -1.13 2.89 -13.54
N LEU A 119 -0.82 3.84 -12.65
CA LEU A 119 0.18 4.87 -12.91
C LEU A 119 1.58 4.28 -13.07
N GLY A 120 1.96 3.31 -12.24
CA GLY A 120 3.24 2.60 -12.34
C GLY A 120 3.41 1.87 -13.67
N ILE A 121 2.40 1.08 -14.08
CA ILE A 121 2.40 0.38 -15.36
C ILE A 121 2.41 1.36 -16.53
N ALA A 122 1.59 2.41 -16.48
CA ALA A 122 1.57 3.45 -17.51
C ALA A 122 2.94 4.13 -17.67
N ALA A 123 3.62 4.42 -16.57
CA ALA A 123 4.97 4.99 -16.59
C ALA A 123 5.98 4.04 -17.25
N LEU A 124 5.96 2.74 -16.93
CA LEU A 124 6.83 1.75 -17.56
C LEU A 124 6.62 1.67 -19.08
N ILE A 125 5.36 1.67 -19.50
CA ILE A 125 4.97 1.67 -20.92
C ILE A 125 5.43 2.96 -21.60
N ALA A 126 5.23 4.12 -20.98
CA ALA A 126 5.66 5.41 -21.51
C ALA A 126 7.18 5.49 -21.68
N MET A 127 7.95 4.98 -20.71
CA MET A 127 9.41 4.89 -20.81
C MET A 127 9.86 4.03 -22.00
N GLU A 128 9.18 2.91 -22.25
CA GLU A 128 9.45 2.02 -23.39
C GLU A 128 9.13 2.71 -24.73
N PHE A 129 7.98 3.37 -24.85
CA PHE A 129 7.64 4.12 -26.07
C PHE A 129 8.62 5.26 -26.34
N ARG A 130 9.06 5.98 -25.32
CA ARG A 130 10.06 7.03 -25.46
C ARG A 130 11.36 6.49 -26.04
N ARG A 131 11.85 5.34 -25.56
CA ARG A 131 13.06 4.70 -26.09
C ARG A 131 12.93 4.28 -27.55
N ARG A 132 11.77 3.76 -27.96
CA ARG A 132 11.54 3.37 -29.37
C ARG A 132 11.61 4.58 -30.30
N LYS A 133 11.02 5.71 -29.91
CA LYS A 133 11.08 6.95 -30.70
C LYS A 133 12.52 7.45 -30.88
N VAL A 134 13.35 7.39 -29.83
CA VAL A 134 14.76 7.80 -29.89
C VAL A 134 15.56 6.93 -30.87
N ILE A 135 15.35 5.61 -30.90
CA ILE A 135 16.06 4.72 -31.84
C ILE A 135 15.60 4.92 -33.30
N VAL A 136 14.33 5.24 -33.52
CA VAL A 136 13.79 5.45 -34.89
C VAL A 136 14.21 6.82 -35.46
N MET A 137 14.61 7.78 -34.62
CA MET A 137 15.10 9.10 -35.03
C MET A 137 16.59 9.34 -34.70
N PRO A 138 17.53 8.49 -35.15
CA PRO A 138 18.92 8.61 -34.72
C PRO A 138 19.70 9.73 -35.44
N ASP A 139 19.23 10.25 -36.59
CA ASP A 139 19.89 11.32 -37.37
C ASP A 139 18.87 12.01 -38.31
N ALA A 140 18.07 12.96 -37.81
CA ALA A 140 17.33 13.91 -38.65
C ALA A 140 18.06 15.26 -38.80
N THR A 141 19.27 15.37 -38.26
CA THR A 141 20.15 16.54 -38.33
C THR A 141 21.58 16.08 -38.60
N ARG A 142 21.85 15.75 -39.87
CA ARG A 142 23.15 15.97 -40.50
C ARG A 142 22.97 17.03 -41.58
#